data_AF-A0A7Y3MN92-F1
#
_entry.id   AF-A0A7Y3MN92-F1
#
_cell.length_a   1.000
_cell.length_b   1.000
_cell.length_c   1.000
_cell.angle_alpha   90.00
_cell.angle_beta   90.00
_cell.angle_gamma   90.00
#
_symmetry.space_group_name_H-M   'P 1'
#
loop_
_entity.id
_entity.type
_entity.pdbx_description
1 polymer ?
#
loop_
_entity_poly.entity_id
_entity_poly.type
_entity_poly.pdbx_seq_one_letter_code
_entity_poly.pdbx_strand_id
1 'polypeptide(L)' 'MKFVVAPDKFKGALSGAEFCNAVEEGIKKALPNAIIIKKPLADG' A
#
# COMPACT_ATOMS: atom_id res chain seq x y z
N MET A 1 -10.24 8.61 8.38
CA MET A 1 -9.82 8.98 7.00
C MET A 1 -9.68 7.70 6.18
N LYS A 2 -10.02 7.73 4.88
CA LYS A 2 -9.95 6.56 4.00
C LYS A 2 -8.91 6.77 2.91
N PHE A 3 -8.05 5.78 2.69
CA PHE A 3 -6.97 5.81 1.70
C PHE A 3 -7.10 4.63 0.73
N VAL A 4 -6.82 4.87 -0.54
CA VAL A 4 -6.65 3.82 -1.55
C VAL A 4 -5.17 3.77 -1.89
N VAL A 5 -4.57 2.60 -1.74
CA VAL A 5 -3.16 2.34 -2.06
C VAL A 5 -3.12 1.43 -3.27
N ALA A 6 -2.84 2.00 -4.44
CA ALA A 6 -2.84 1.29 -5.72
C ALA A 6 -1.50 1.42 -6.46
N PRO A 7 -0.40 0.87 -5.90
CA PRO A 7 0.93 0.96 -6.48
C PRO A 7 1.12 -0.13 -7.54
N ASP A 8 2.07 0.10 -8.46
CA ASP A 8 2.75 -0.97 -9.19
C ASP A 8 3.91 -1.55 -8.33
N LYS A 9 4.56 -2.62 -8.80
CA LYS A 9 5.74 -3.20 -8.17
C LYS A 9 6.88 -2.19 -8.09
N PHE A 10 7.61 -2.23 -6.97
CA PHE A 10 8.89 -1.58 -6.88
C PHE A 10 9.95 -2.53 -7.42
N LYS A 11 10.28 -2.38 -8.71
CA LYS A 11 11.07 -3.35 -9.48
C LYS A 11 12.38 -3.73 -8.77
N GLY A 12 12.54 -5.03 -8.50
CA GLY A 12 13.72 -5.59 -7.84
C GLY A 12 13.77 -5.41 -6.32
N ALA A 13 12.74 -4.83 -5.71
CA ALA A 13 12.68 -4.59 -4.27
C ALA A 13 11.42 -5.17 -3.63
N LEU A 14 10.23 -4.70 -4.04
CA LEU A 14 8.95 -5.09 -3.45
C LEU A 14 7.93 -5.40 -4.54
N SER A 15 7.16 -6.47 -4.36
CA SER A 15 5.90 -6.64 -5.06
C SER A 15 4.93 -5.50 -4.72
N GLY A 16 3.94 -5.25 -5.58
CA GLY A 16 2.91 -4.24 -5.29
C GLY A 16 2.16 -4.52 -3.97
N ALA A 17 1.98 -5.80 -3.62
CA ALA A 17 1.36 -6.20 -2.36
C ALA A 17 2.23 -5.86 -1.12
N GLU A 18 3.53 -6.14 -1.19
CA GLU A 18 4.47 -5.79 -0.12
C GLU A 18 4.58 -4.28 0.05
N PHE A 19 4.60 -3.53 -1.04
CA PHE A 19 4.55 -2.07 -1.00
C PHE A 19 3.27 -1.57 -0.30
N CYS A 20 2.11 -2.13 -0.64
CA CYS A 20 0.86 -1.77 0.02
C CYS A 20 0.90 -2.02 1.54
N ASN A 21 1.53 -3.12 1.98
CA ASN A 21 1.65 -3.44 3.40
C ASN A 21 2.57 -2.44 4.12
N ALA A 22 3.72 -2.10 3.54
CA ALA A 22 4.63 -1.12 4.11
C ALA A 22 3.97 0.27 4.26
N VAL A 23 3.19 0.67 3.26
CA VAL A 23 2.43 1.93 3.31
C VAL A 23 1.33 1.88 4.37
N GLU A 24 0.59 0.77 4.48
CA GLU A 24 -0.44 0.58 5.50
C GLU A 24 0.15 0.71 6.92
N GLU A 25 1.30 0.09 7.19
CA GLU A 25 1.99 0.22 8.48
C GLU A 25 2.38 1.67 8.79
N GLY A 26 2.96 2.37 7.80
CA GLY A 26 3.33 3.78 7.95
C GLY A 26 2.13 4.68 8.24
N ILE A 27 1.05 4.50 7.49
CA ILE A 27 -0.19 5.27 7.68
C ILE A 27 -0.79 4.96 9.06
N LYS A 28 -0.85 3.70 9.48
CA LYS A 28 -1.43 3.33 10.78
C LYS A 28 -0.60 3.83 11.97
N LYS A 29 0.72 4.00 11.82
CA LYS A 29 1.55 4.65 12.86
C LYS A 29 1.16 6.11 13.09
N ALA A 30 0.84 6.86 12.03
CA ALA A 30 0.42 8.26 12.14
C ALA A 30 -1.09 8.42 12.38
N LEU A 31 -1.91 7.53 11.83
CA LEU A 31 -3.36 7.55 11.83
C LEU A 31 -3.89 6.14 12.14
N PRO A 32 -3.95 5.73 13.42
CA PRO A 32 -4.31 4.36 13.82
C PRO A 32 -5.67 3.88 13.29
N ASN A 33 -6.61 4.82 13.14
CA ASN A 33 -7.98 4.55 12.70
C ASN A 33 -8.19 4.79 11.20
N ALA A 34 -7.11 4.90 10.41
CA ALA A 34 -7.21 4.99 8.96
C ALA A 34 -7.78 3.69 8.39
N ILE A 35 -8.65 3.82 7.38
CA ILE A 35 -9.16 2.71 6.60
C ILE A 35 -8.37 2.66 5.29
N ILE A 36 -7.63 1.57 5.06
CA ILE A 36 -6.78 1.40 3.88
C ILE A 36 -7.42 0.35 2.96
N ILE A 37 -7.59 0.69 1.69
CA ILE A 37 -7.92 -0.27 0.63
C ILE A 37 -6.67 -0.50 -0.21
N LYS A 38 -6.18 -1.74 -0.23
CA LYS A 38 -5.00 -2.16 -1.00
C LYS A 38 -5.44 -2.68 -2.37
N LYS A 39 -4.92 -2.10 -3.44
CA LYS A 39 -5.21 -2.48 -4.82
C LYS A 39 -3.91 -2.51 -5.64
N PRO A 40 -2.99 -3.46 -5.37
CA PRO A 40 -1.78 -3.58 -6.16
C PRO A 40 -2.14 -3.73 -7.64
N LEU A 41 -1.50 -2.90 -8.46
CA LEU A 41 -1.68 -2.87 -9.90
C LEU A 41 -0.65 -3.79 -10.57
N ALA A 42 -1.00 -4.27 -11.75
CA ALA A 42 -0.12 -4.98 -12.65
C ALA A 42 -0.47 -4.54 -14.08
N ASP A 43 0.55 -4.30 -14.89
CA ASP A 43 0.43 -3.87 -16.28
C ASP A 43 0.42 -5.05 -17.28
N GLY A 44 0.69 -6.26 -16.82
CA GLY A 44 0.75 -7.50 -17.63
C GLY A 44 1.94 -8.36 -17.27
#